data_AF-A0A5J5J0R6-F1
#
_entry.id   AF-A0A5J5J0R6-F1
#
_cell.length_a   1.000
_cell.length_b   1.000
_cell.length_c   1.000
_cell.angle_alpha   90.00
_cell.angle_beta   90.00
_cell.angle_gamma   90.00
#
_symmetry.space_group_name_H-M   'P 1'
#
loop_
_entity.id
_entity.type
_entity.pdbx_description
1 polymer ?
#
loop_
_entity_poly.entity_id
_entity_poly.type
_entity_poly.pdbx_seq_one_letter_code
_entity_poly.pdbx_strand_id
1 'polypeptide(L)'
;MGAGTMNMIRRIIRNEAGDLDDLPGWTILALTALTLLGLIVYAGRGGAAANTVQAAAYAAARDASISRTVEDAVPHAQAAAAAALGSNVTCINLDVQIGGNGLSTGIGQTGTVTATIACTIATADISFPGMPGSITITKTASSPVDPYRER
;
A
#
# COMPACT_ATOMS: atom_id res chain seq x y z
N MET A 1 49.28 27.21 15.56
CA MET A 1 49.42 25.97 14.76
C MET A 1 48.23 25.67 13.84
N GLY A 2 47.35 26.64 13.50
CA GLY A 2 46.06 26.37 12.85
C GLY A 2 45.93 26.68 11.34
N ALA A 3 47.00 27.11 10.66
CA ALA A 3 46.92 27.50 9.24
C ALA A 3 47.10 26.32 8.25
N GLY A 4 47.81 25.26 8.65
CA GLY A 4 48.12 24.13 7.78
C GLY A 4 46.94 23.21 7.51
N THR A 5 46.13 22.91 8.55
CA THR A 5 44.97 22.02 8.47
C THR A 5 43.84 22.61 7.63
N MET A 6 43.60 23.92 7.71
CA MET A 6 42.54 24.58 6.95
C MET A 6 42.83 24.62 5.45
N ASN A 7 44.10 24.75 5.05
CA ASN A 7 44.51 24.67 3.64
C ASN A 7 44.47 23.24 3.08
N MET A 8 44.68 22.23 3.92
CA MET A 8 44.58 20.82 3.53
C MET A 8 43.14 20.40 3.27
N ILE A 9 42.20 20.81 4.14
CA ILE A 9 40.76 20.58 3.98
C ILE A 9 40.24 21.28 2.71
N ARG A 10 40.70 22.51 2.44
CA ARG A 10 40.36 23.26 1.20
C ARG A 10 40.94 22.69 -0.09
N ARG A 11 41.91 21.77 -0.01
CA ARG A 11 42.48 21.08 -1.17
C ARG A 11 41.72 19.80 -1.49
N ILE A 12 41.24 19.09 -0.47
CA ILE A 12 40.47 17.85 -0.64
C ILE A 12 39.11 18.16 -1.30
N ILE A 13 38.40 19.20 -0.83
CA ILE A 13 37.08 19.57 -1.36
C ILE A 13 37.16 20.15 -2.80
N ARG A 14 38.34 20.62 -3.23
CA ARG A 14 38.53 21.22 -4.57
C ARG A 14 38.80 20.18 -5.66
N ASN A 15 39.12 18.95 -5.28
CA ASN A 15 39.50 17.88 -6.21
C ASN A 15 38.34 16.92 -6.53
N GLU A 16 37.12 17.22 -6.08
CA GLU A 16 35.91 16.46 -6.39
C GLU A 16 34.94 17.26 -7.28
N ALA A 17 35.44 18.23 -8.05
CA ALA A 17 34.71 18.70 -9.22
C ALA A 17 34.78 17.56 -10.25
N GLY A 18 33.83 16.62 -10.11
CA GLY A 18 33.71 15.45 -10.95
C GLY A 18 33.83 15.83 -12.42
N ASP A 19 34.75 15.15 -13.06
CA ASP A 19 34.97 15.15 -14.50
C ASP A 19 33.72 14.57 -15.19
N LEU A 20 32.68 15.39 -15.32
CA LEU A 20 31.45 15.07 -16.05
C LEU A 20 31.68 15.07 -17.57
N ASP A 21 32.83 15.58 -18.03
CA ASP A 21 33.16 15.74 -19.46
C ASP A 21 33.76 14.47 -20.10
N ASP A 22 34.33 13.53 -19.32
CA ASP A 22 34.86 12.25 -19.82
C ASP A 22 33.89 11.07 -19.62
N LEU A 23 32.67 11.36 -19.15
CA LEU A 23 31.62 10.35 -19.06
C LEU A 23 31.03 10.12 -20.46
N PRO A 24 31.25 8.95 -21.08
CA PRO A 24 30.70 8.67 -22.40
C PRO A 24 29.17 8.75 -22.36
N GLY A 25 28.53 9.25 -23.42
CA GLY A 25 27.09 9.58 -23.41
C GLY A 25 26.14 8.43 -23.02
N TRP A 26 26.61 7.17 -23.08
CA TRP A 26 25.89 6.02 -22.56
C TRP A 26 25.69 6.03 -21.04
N THR A 27 26.50 6.78 -20.28
CA THR A 27 26.34 6.94 -18.83
C THR A 27 25.07 7.71 -18.48
N ILE A 28 24.76 8.78 -19.22
CA ILE A 28 23.51 9.53 -19.08
C ILE A 28 22.33 8.61 -19.40
N LEU A 29 22.43 7.83 -20.48
CA LEU A 29 21.41 6.85 -20.84
C LEU A 29 21.28 5.74 -19.78
N ALA A 30 22.37 5.27 -19.21
CA ALA A 30 22.36 4.24 -18.18
C ALA A 30 21.74 4.74 -16.87
N LEU A 31 22.08 5.96 -16.43
CA LEU A 31 21.53 6.57 -15.22
C LEU A 31 20.03 6.88 -15.39
N THR A 32 19.64 7.43 -16.55
CA THR A 32 18.22 7.67 -16.86
C THR A 32 17.44 6.36 -16.98
N ALA A 33 18.02 5.33 -17.61
CA ALA A 33 17.39 4.01 -17.68
C ALA A 33 17.23 3.37 -16.29
N LEU A 34 18.26 3.40 -15.44
CA LEU A 34 18.21 2.87 -14.07
C LEU A 34 17.14 3.57 -13.22
N THR A 35 17.08 4.91 -13.29
CA THR A 35 16.07 5.69 -12.57
C THR A 35 14.66 5.38 -13.07
N LEU A 36 14.47 5.27 -14.38
CA LEU A 36 13.19 4.92 -14.98
C LEU A 36 12.75 3.49 -14.62
N LEU A 37 13.69 2.54 -14.60
CA LEU A 37 13.45 1.15 -14.20
C LEU A 37 13.08 1.06 -12.71
N GLY A 38 13.75 1.82 -11.84
CA GLY A 38 13.37 1.96 -10.43
C GLY A 38 11.96 2.52 -10.25
N LEU A 39 11.57 3.52 -11.05
CA LEU A 39 10.23 4.10 -11.02
C LEU A 39 9.16 3.11 -11.50
N ILE A 40 9.44 2.32 -12.54
CA ILE A 40 8.55 1.24 -13.01
C ILE A 40 8.35 0.18 -11.92
N VAL A 41 9.44 -0.26 -11.26
CA VAL A 41 9.34 -1.25 -10.18
C VAL A 41 8.55 -0.69 -9.01
N TYR A 42 8.76 0.57 -8.64
CA TYR A 42 8.00 1.25 -7.59
C TYR A 42 6.50 1.32 -7.94
N ALA A 43 6.16 1.79 -9.14
CA ALA A 43 4.78 1.85 -9.60
C ALA A 43 4.14 0.46 -9.70
N GLY A 44 4.87 -0.53 -10.19
CA GLY A 44 4.40 -1.92 -10.30
C GLY A 44 4.14 -2.55 -8.93
N ARG A 45 5.05 -2.38 -7.97
CA ARG A 45 4.89 -2.85 -6.58
C ARG A 45 3.73 -2.15 -5.89
N GLY A 46 3.61 -0.82 -6.03
CA GLY A 46 2.49 -0.05 -5.49
C GLY A 46 1.14 -0.47 -6.08
N GLY A 47 1.10 -0.72 -7.39
CA GLY A 47 -0.10 -1.23 -8.08
C GLY A 47 -0.48 -2.64 -7.65
N ALA A 48 0.49 -3.54 -7.50
CA ALA A 48 0.25 -4.88 -6.97
C ALA A 48 -0.34 -4.84 -5.56
N ALA A 49 0.21 -3.99 -4.68
CA ALA A 49 -0.31 -3.78 -3.33
C ALA A 49 -1.72 -3.18 -3.32
N ALA A 50 -2.00 -2.22 -4.20
CA ALA A 50 -3.34 -1.67 -4.32
C ALA A 50 -4.36 -2.73 -4.79
N ASN A 51 -3.97 -3.60 -5.71
CA ASN A 51 -4.82 -4.69 -6.20
C ASN A 51 -5.10 -5.75 -5.12
N THR A 52 -4.11 -6.10 -4.30
CA THR A 52 -4.33 -7.05 -3.20
C THR A 52 -5.22 -6.47 -2.11
N VAL A 53 -5.06 -5.19 -1.75
CA VAL A 53 -5.94 -4.51 -0.78
C VAL A 53 -7.37 -4.41 -1.33
N GLN A 54 -7.52 -4.14 -2.63
CA GLN A 54 -8.83 -4.15 -3.29
C GLN A 54 -9.47 -5.54 -3.25
N ALA A 55 -8.72 -6.60 -3.56
CA ALA A 55 -9.20 -7.98 -3.47
C ALA A 55 -9.62 -8.35 -2.04
N ALA A 56 -8.86 -7.92 -1.03
CA ALA A 56 -9.21 -8.10 0.37
C ALA A 56 -10.51 -7.37 0.72
N ALA A 57 -10.74 -6.15 0.22
CA ALA A 57 -11.97 -5.40 0.45
C ALA A 57 -13.19 -6.13 -0.13
N TYR A 58 -13.08 -6.71 -1.32
CA TYR A 58 -14.14 -7.52 -1.90
C TYR A 58 -14.40 -8.83 -1.13
N ALA A 59 -13.34 -9.51 -0.67
CA ALA A 59 -13.47 -10.71 0.14
C ALA A 59 -14.18 -10.41 1.47
N ALA A 60 -13.78 -9.33 2.15
CA ALA A 60 -14.40 -8.85 3.37
C ALA A 60 -15.88 -8.49 3.15
N ALA A 61 -16.21 -7.73 2.10
CA ALA A 61 -17.60 -7.35 1.80
C ALA A 61 -18.48 -8.57 1.52
N ARG A 62 -17.94 -9.59 0.83
CA ARG A 62 -18.63 -10.83 0.51
C ARG A 62 -18.89 -11.70 1.75
N ASP A 63 -17.91 -11.80 2.64
CA ASP A 63 -18.09 -12.62 3.85
C ASP A 63 -18.99 -11.92 4.87
N ALA A 64 -18.88 -10.59 4.95
CA ALA A 64 -19.78 -9.75 5.73
C ALA A 64 -21.24 -9.87 5.28
N SER A 65 -21.53 -9.98 3.97
CA SER A 65 -22.89 -10.14 3.47
C SER A 65 -23.50 -11.52 3.72
N ILE A 66 -22.68 -12.54 3.96
CA ILE A 66 -23.12 -13.91 4.32
C ILE A 66 -23.36 -14.05 5.83
N SER A 67 -22.70 -13.20 6.63
CA SER A 67 -22.82 -13.19 8.09
C SER A 67 -24.22 -12.81 8.55
N ARG A 68 -24.71 -13.49 9.60
CA ARG A 68 -26.10 -13.34 10.07
C ARG A 68 -26.31 -12.11 10.94
N THR A 69 -25.28 -11.70 11.69
CA THR A 69 -25.33 -10.59 12.65
C THR A 69 -24.14 -9.65 12.45
N VAL A 70 -24.29 -8.41 12.90
CA VAL A 70 -23.19 -7.42 12.82
C VAL A 70 -22.02 -7.84 13.71
N GLU A 71 -22.32 -8.50 14.84
CA GLU A 71 -21.34 -9.00 15.79
C GLU A 71 -20.45 -10.08 15.18
N ASP A 72 -21.02 -10.97 14.36
CA ASP A 72 -20.26 -12.01 13.64
C ASP A 72 -19.58 -11.46 12.36
N ALA A 73 -20.17 -10.45 11.72
CA ALA A 73 -19.68 -9.94 10.44
C ALA A 73 -18.27 -9.34 10.53
N VAL A 74 -17.98 -8.60 11.59
CA VAL A 74 -16.66 -7.96 11.80
C VAL A 74 -15.52 -8.97 11.90
N PRO A 75 -15.54 -9.97 12.80
CA PRO A 75 -14.48 -10.96 12.88
C PRO A 75 -14.37 -11.82 11.61
N HIS A 76 -15.48 -12.18 10.96
CA HIS A 76 -15.45 -12.93 9.69
C HIS A 76 -14.80 -12.12 8.56
N ALA A 77 -15.18 -10.86 8.38
CA ALA A 77 -14.58 -10.00 7.36
C ALA A 77 -13.09 -9.75 7.60
N GLN A 78 -12.66 -9.62 8.86
CA GLN A 78 -11.25 -9.49 9.21
C GLN A 78 -10.46 -10.75 8.83
N ALA A 79 -10.99 -11.94 9.15
CA ALA A 79 -10.37 -13.21 8.78
C ALA A 79 -10.29 -13.37 7.25
N ALA A 80 -11.36 -13.04 6.52
CA ALA A 80 -11.40 -13.07 5.06
C ALA A 80 -10.41 -12.07 4.43
N ALA A 81 -10.34 -10.85 4.97
CA ALA A 81 -9.37 -9.84 4.53
C ALA A 81 -7.94 -10.35 4.74
N ALA A 82 -7.61 -10.84 5.93
CA ALA A 82 -6.28 -11.36 6.26
C ALA A 82 -5.89 -12.54 5.35
N ALA A 83 -6.82 -13.45 5.06
CA ALA A 83 -6.60 -14.56 4.12
C ALA A 83 -6.36 -14.08 2.69
N ALA A 84 -7.09 -13.05 2.23
CA ALA A 84 -6.92 -12.46 0.90
C ALA A 84 -5.61 -11.67 0.75
N LEU A 85 -5.14 -11.04 1.82
CA LEU A 85 -3.84 -10.37 1.90
C LEU A 85 -2.67 -11.37 1.82
N GLY A 86 -2.81 -12.51 2.49
CA GLY A 86 -1.87 -13.63 2.41
C GLY A 86 -0.41 -13.22 2.66
N SER A 87 0.54 -13.86 1.96
CA SER A 87 1.97 -13.55 2.03
C SER A 87 2.45 -12.52 0.99
N ASN A 88 1.54 -11.99 0.16
CA ASN A 88 1.93 -11.10 -0.95
C ASN A 88 2.15 -9.66 -0.48
N VAL A 89 1.45 -9.24 0.59
CA VAL A 89 1.57 -7.90 1.17
C VAL A 89 1.50 -7.98 2.69
N THR A 90 2.56 -7.51 3.35
CA THR A 90 2.60 -7.41 4.82
C THR A 90 1.97 -6.09 5.26
N CYS A 91 0.71 -6.12 5.66
CA CYS A 91 0.10 -5.01 6.41
C CYS A 91 0.65 -5.00 7.84
N ILE A 92 1.28 -3.91 8.24
CA ILE A 92 1.66 -3.64 9.63
C ILE A 92 0.41 -3.39 10.46
N ASN A 93 -0.54 -2.64 9.90
CA ASN A 93 -1.81 -2.32 10.52
C ASN A 93 -2.92 -2.58 9.51
N LEU A 94 -3.90 -3.38 9.90
CA LEU A 94 -5.08 -3.71 9.11
C LEU A 94 -6.31 -3.26 9.89
N ASP A 95 -6.97 -2.23 9.41
CA ASP A 95 -8.26 -1.77 9.93
C ASP A 95 -9.36 -2.15 8.95
N VAL A 96 -10.38 -2.86 9.43
CA VAL A 96 -11.53 -3.33 8.64
C VAL A 96 -12.79 -2.79 9.27
N GLN A 97 -13.45 -1.91 8.54
CA GLN A 97 -14.69 -1.26 8.94
C GLN A 97 -15.83 -1.78 8.07
N ILE A 98 -16.84 -2.38 8.69
CA ILE A 98 -18.05 -2.81 8.01
C ILE A 98 -19.16 -1.82 8.32
N GLY A 99 -19.77 -1.31 7.27
CA GLY A 99 -20.92 -0.43 7.35
C GLY A 99 -22.03 -0.88 6.41
N GLY A 100 -23.08 -0.08 6.39
CA GLY A 100 -24.23 -0.29 5.51
C GLY A 100 -25.43 -0.84 6.25
N ASN A 101 -26.58 -0.66 5.62
CA ASN A 101 -27.86 -0.93 6.25
C ASN A 101 -28.20 -2.43 6.14
N GLY A 102 -27.48 -3.17 5.28
CA GLY A 102 -27.85 -4.52 4.91
C GLY A 102 -27.99 -5.49 6.08
N LEU A 103 -27.16 -5.38 7.13
CA LEU A 103 -27.31 -6.24 8.30
C LEU A 103 -28.34 -5.75 9.32
N SER A 104 -28.63 -4.45 9.38
CA SER A 104 -29.60 -3.88 10.33
C SER A 104 -31.03 -3.79 9.79
N THR A 105 -31.25 -4.02 8.49
CA THR A 105 -32.57 -3.92 7.88
C THR A 105 -33.35 -5.22 8.05
N GLY A 106 -34.65 -5.11 8.34
CA GLY A 106 -35.54 -6.26 8.51
C GLY A 106 -35.74 -7.10 7.24
N ILE A 107 -36.22 -8.34 7.42
CA ILE A 107 -36.46 -9.32 6.35
C ILE A 107 -37.37 -8.71 5.27
N GLY A 108 -37.01 -8.85 3.99
CA GLY A 108 -37.79 -8.35 2.85
C GLY A 108 -37.37 -6.97 2.31
N GLN A 109 -36.31 -6.34 2.83
CA GLN A 109 -35.72 -5.13 2.26
C GLN A 109 -34.35 -5.39 1.64
N THR A 110 -34.05 -4.73 0.52
CA THR A 110 -32.75 -4.80 -0.14
C THR A 110 -31.69 -4.08 0.69
N GLY A 111 -30.72 -4.85 1.18
CA GLY A 111 -29.60 -4.38 1.97
C GLY A 111 -28.32 -4.26 1.15
N THR A 112 -27.49 -3.25 1.44
CA THR A 112 -26.11 -3.21 0.93
C THR A 112 -25.14 -3.17 2.11
N VAL A 113 -24.08 -3.97 2.03
CA VAL A 113 -22.98 -3.98 2.99
C VAL A 113 -21.76 -3.36 2.33
N THR A 114 -21.10 -2.46 3.04
CA THR A 114 -19.88 -1.79 2.59
C THR A 114 -18.74 -2.19 3.52
N ALA A 115 -17.67 -2.75 2.98
CA ALA A 115 -16.43 -2.99 3.71
C ALA A 115 -15.38 -1.97 3.28
N THR A 116 -14.84 -1.23 4.25
CA THR A 116 -13.69 -0.35 4.07
C THR A 116 -12.49 -0.99 4.74
N ILE A 117 -11.41 -1.16 3.99
CA ILE A 117 -10.15 -1.69 4.49
C ILE A 117 -9.09 -0.61 4.37
N ALA A 118 -8.42 -0.31 5.49
CA ALA A 118 -7.21 0.48 5.53
C ALA A 118 -6.04 -0.42 5.92
N CYS A 119 -5.03 -0.49 5.06
CA CYS A 119 -3.82 -1.25 5.29
C CYS A 119 -2.59 -0.34 5.25
N THR A 120 -1.81 -0.34 6.32
CA THR A 120 -0.49 0.32 6.37
C THR A 120 0.60 -0.67 6.01
N ILE A 121 1.33 -0.41 4.92
CA ILE A 121 2.40 -1.25 4.40
C ILE A 121 3.74 -0.58 4.68
N ALA A 122 4.73 -1.34 5.13
CA ALA A 122 6.11 -0.86 5.23
C ALA A 122 6.71 -0.73 3.83
N THR A 123 7.12 0.48 3.43
CA THR A 123 7.83 0.74 2.18
C THR A 123 9.35 0.71 2.35
N ALA A 124 9.84 0.08 3.43
CA ALA A 124 11.25 0.02 3.79
C ALA A 124 12.14 -0.56 2.67
N ASP A 125 11.59 -1.45 1.82
CA ASP A 125 12.31 -2.03 0.69
C ASP A 125 12.56 -1.05 -0.47
N ILE A 126 11.90 0.13 -0.47
CA ILE A 126 12.07 1.20 -1.48
C ILE A 126 12.28 2.54 -0.78
N SER A 127 13.28 2.59 0.10
CA SER A 127 13.70 3.83 0.75
C SER A 127 14.30 4.81 -0.27
N PHE A 128 13.49 5.74 -0.76
CA PHE A 128 13.96 6.93 -1.47
C PHE A 128 14.19 8.07 -0.46
N PRO A 129 15.32 8.80 -0.51
CA PRO A 129 15.59 9.87 0.45
C PRO A 129 14.48 10.93 0.41
N GLY A 130 13.73 11.05 1.52
CA GLY A 130 12.61 12.00 1.68
C GLY A 130 11.20 11.41 1.76
N MET A 131 11.00 10.09 1.57
CA MET A 131 9.68 9.46 1.71
C MET A 131 9.44 8.82 3.10
N PRO A 132 8.20 8.85 3.63
CA PRO A 132 7.83 8.11 4.83
C PRO A 132 7.99 6.60 4.60
N GLY A 133 8.58 5.90 5.56
CA GLY A 133 8.85 4.45 5.51
C GLY A 133 7.61 3.54 5.58
N SER A 134 6.42 4.14 5.57
CA SER A 134 5.14 3.42 5.54
C SER A 134 4.11 4.19 4.71
N ILE A 135 3.31 3.46 3.94
CA ILE A 135 2.18 4.00 3.18
C ILE A 135 0.88 3.34 3.65
N THR A 136 -0.16 4.14 3.88
CA THR A 136 -1.50 3.63 4.18
C THR A 136 -2.34 3.64 2.91
N ILE A 137 -2.84 2.47 2.52
CA ILE A 137 -3.75 2.28 1.39
C ILE A 137 -5.14 2.00 1.94
N THR A 138 -6.09 2.85 1.58
CA THR A 138 -7.50 2.67 1.94
C THR A 138 -8.32 2.33 0.71
N LYS A 139 -9.11 1.27 0.78
CA LYS A 139 -10.03 0.83 -0.28
C LYS A 139 -11.39 0.46 0.30
N THR A 140 -12.43 0.75 -0.45
CA THR A 140 -13.81 0.44 -0.08
C THR A 140 -14.46 -0.41 -1.16
N ALA A 141 -15.15 -1.46 -0.75
CA ALA A 141 -15.93 -2.33 -1.61
C ALA A 141 -17.35 -2.49 -1.03
N SER A 142 -18.33 -2.66 -1.90
CA SER A 142 -19.72 -2.92 -1.50
C SER A 142 -20.23 -4.23 -2.11
N SER A 143 -21.07 -4.93 -1.34
CA SER A 143 -21.73 -6.15 -1.76
C SER A 143 -23.22 -6.09 -1.40
N PRO A 144 -24.13 -6.40 -2.33
CA PRO A 144 -25.56 -6.48 -2.03
C PRO A 144 -25.83 -7.72 -1.17
N VAL A 145 -26.73 -7.58 -0.19
CA VAL A 145 -27.25 -8.68 0.63
C VAL A 145 -28.51 -9.21 -0.04
N ASP A 146 -28.60 -10.54 -0.18
CA ASP A 146 -29.79 -11.17 -0.75
C ASP A 146 -30.99 -10.99 0.21
N PRO A 147 -32.05 -10.27 -0.22
CA PRO A 147 -33.21 -9.99 0.63
C PRO A 147 -34.12 -11.22 0.85
N TYR A 148 -33.97 -12.28 0.05
CA TYR A 148 -34.81 -13.49 0.13
C TYR A 148 -34.20 -14.59 1.00
N ARG A 149 -33.03 -14.36 1.59
CA ARG A 149 -32.40 -15.33 2.46
C ARG A 149 -33.01 -15.25 3.86
N GLU A 150 -33.59 -16.38 4.28
CA GLU A 150 -34.14 -16.60 5.62
C GLU A 150 -33.01 -16.39 6.65
N ARG A 151 -33.20 -15.47 7.61
CA ARG A 151 -32.24 -15.13 8.67
C ARG A 151 -32.44 -15.99 9.91
#